data_AF-A0A397VVI7-F1
#
_entry.id   AF-A0A397VVI7-F1
#
_cell.length_a   1.000
_cell.length_b   1.000
_cell.length_c   1.000
_cell.angle_alpha   90.00
_cell.angle_beta   90.00
_cell.angle_gamma   90.00
#
_symmetry.space_group_name_H-M   'P 1'
#
loop_
_entity.id
_entity.type
_entity.pdbx_description
1 polymer ?
#
loop_
_entity_poly.entity_id
_entity_poly.type
_entity_poly.pdbx_seq_one_letter_code
_entity_poly.pdbx_strand_id
1 'polypeptide(L)'
;MISLAKERGKRIPESLNLEYSFVCFDYNYWDSKQKALKVYMNTFYGEAGNLLSPIFLCELAYGTTTAGKYNLNLVAEFVSKKGFVIKYGDTDSLYLTCPDRYYEKCDEAFSRKELSKEAYWTEMVKITMNVMKKLRDQVNAYLRIKSGTFYLKMAYEEVLFPVCFTGKKKYFGVGHEDVVNFKLKKLFMKEIETVKQGKSQLLKFIGERIMREALDINNTRSIHKIVEDTLREARNKE
;
A
#
# COMPACT_ATOMS: atom_id res chain seq x y z
N MET A 1 13.72 -10.60 -9.86
CA MET A 1 15.18 -10.66 -10.18
C MET A 1 15.52 -10.02 -11.52
N ILE A 2 14.85 -10.37 -12.63
CA ILE A 2 15.11 -9.77 -13.96
C ILE A 2 14.69 -8.29 -14.02
N SER A 3 13.54 -7.91 -13.43
CA SER A 3 13.14 -6.51 -13.24
C SER A 3 14.23 -5.71 -12.51
N LEU A 4 14.66 -6.23 -11.36
CA LEU A 4 15.74 -5.65 -10.54
C LEU A 4 17.10 -5.60 -11.28
N ALA A 5 17.38 -6.54 -12.18
CA ALA A 5 18.61 -6.58 -12.98
C ALA A 5 18.57 -5.58 -14.15
N LYS A 6 17.42 -5.41 -14.82
CA LYS A 6 17.17 -4.31 -15.76
C LYS A 6 17.29 -2.95 -15.07
N GLU A 7 16.74 -2.85 -13.85
CA GLU A 7 16.79 -1.64 -13.02
C GLU A 7 18.23 -1.24 -12.64
N ARG A 8 19.15 -2.21 -12.53
CA ARG A 8 20.59 -1.99 -12.27
C ARG A 8 21.45 -1.84 -13.53
N GLY A 9 20.84 -1.72 -14.71
CA GLY A 9 21.56 -1.51 -15.98
C GLY A 9 22.38 -2.71 -16.48
N LYS A 10 22.10 -3.92 -15.98
CA LYS A 10 22.82 -5.13 -16.43
C LYS A 10 22.28 -5.58 -17.80
N ARG A 11 23.18 -5.94 -18.73
CA ARG A 11 22.79 -6.61 -19.98
C ARG A 11 22.14 -7.94 -19.64
N ILE A 12 20.91 -8.12 -20.09
CA ILE A 12 20.16 -9.36 -19.95
C ILE A 12 20.07 -9.97 -21.34
N PRO A 13 20.38 -11.28 -21.49
CA PRO A 13 20.18 -12.01 -22.73
C PRO A 13 18.79 -11.77 -23.33
N GLU A 14 18.72 -11.64 -24.64
CA GLU A 14 17.48 -11.33 -25.36
C GLU A 14 16.41 -12.43 -25.16
N SER A 15 16.83 -13.69 -25.07
CA SER A 15 15.98 -14.83 -24.73
C SER A 15 15.30 -14.69 -23.36
N LEU A 16 16.07 -14.30 -22.33
CA LEU A 16 15.53 -14.06 -20.98
C LEU A 16 14.63 -12.82 -20.93
N ASN A 17 14.84 -11.86 -21.81
CA ASN A 17 13.99 -10.68 -21.93
C ASN A 17 12.62 -11.04 -22.55
N LEU A 18 12.61 -11.87 -23.59
CA LEU A 18 11.40 -12.41 -24.22
C LEU A 18 10.60 -13.27 -23.23
N GLU A 19 11.27 -14.18 -22.53
CA GLU A 19 10.65 -15.02 -21.50
C GLU A 19 10.03 -14.16 -20.39
N TYR A 20 10.76 -13.16 -19.89
CA TYR A 20 10.23 -12.22 -18.92
C TYR A 20 9.00 -11.46 -19.44
N SER A 21 9.03 -10.99 -20.70
CA SER A 21 7.89 -10.30 -21.30
C SER A 21 6.66 -11.20 -21.42
N PHE A 22 6.86 -12.48 -21.77
CA PHE A 22 5.80 -13.46 -21.86
C PHE A 22 5.18 -13.74 -20.48
N VAL A 23 6.01 -13.94 -19.45
CA VAL A 23 5.54 -14.11 -18.06
C VAL A 23 4.79 -12.88 -17.56
N CYS A 24 5.26 -11.66 -17.88
CA CYS A 24 4.54 -10.44 -17.56
C CYS A 24 3.18 -10.35 -18.27
N PHE A 25 3.11 -10.77 -19.53
CA PHE A 25 1.86 -10.82 -20.28
C PHE A 25 0.87 -11.80 -19.64
N ASP A 26 1.30 -13.03 -19.35
CA ASP A 26 0.47 -14.04 -18.70
C ASP A 26 -0.02 -13.58 -17.33
N TYR A 27 0.88 -13.00 -16.53
CA TYR A 27 0.50 -12.40 -15.24
C TYR A 27 -0.60 -11.35 -15.40
N ASN A 28 -0.43 -10.41 -16.32
CA ASN A 28 -1.42 -9.35 -16.56
C ASN A 28 -2.74 -9.91 -17.09
N TYR A 29 -2.69 -10.96 -17.91
CA TYR A 29 -3.87 -11.64 -18.43
C TYR A 29 -4.68 -12.29 -17.31
N TRP A 30 -4.02 -13.04 -16.42
CA TRP A 30 -4.68 -13.65 -15.26
C TRP A 30 -5.16 -12.63 -14.23
N ASP A 31 -4.37 -11.58 -13.98
CA ASP A 31 -4.76 -10.46 -13.12
C ASP A 31 -6.00 -9.72 -13.67
N SER A 32 -6.10 -9.57 -14.99
CA SER A 32 -7.29 -8.98 -15.63
C SER A 32 -8.53 -9.87 -15.44
N LYS A 33 -8.39 -11.20 -15.58
CA LYS A 33 -9.48 -12.15 -15.35
C LYS A 33 -9.99 -12.13 -13.91
N GLN A 34 -9.08 -12.16 -12.92
CA GLN A 34 -9.52 -12.12 -11.51
C GLN A 34 -10.19 -10.78 -11.17
N LYS A 35 -9.70 -9.66 -11.72
CA LYS A 35 -10.35 -8.34 -11.55
C LYS A 35 -11.76 -8.32 -12.14
N ALA A 36 -11.95 -8.87 -13.34
CA ALA A 36 -13.26 -8.95 -13.97
C ALA A 36 -14.23 -9.78 -13.11
N LEU A 37 -13.78 -10.91 -12.57
CA LEU A 37 -14.60 -11.73 -11.65
C LEU A 37 -14.93 -10.97 -10.36
N LYS A 38 -13.96 -10.28 -9.75
CA LYS A 38 -14.19 -9.45 -8.56
C LYS A 38 -15.24 -8.37 -8.82
N VAL A 39 -15.14 -7.66 -9.95
CA VAL A 39 -16.13 -6.64 -10.33
C VAL A 39 -17.49 -7.28 -10.49
N TYR A 40 -17.59 -8.39 -11.23
CA TYR A 40 -18.84 -9.11 -11.43
C TYR A 40 -19.50 -9.54 -10.11
N MET A 41 -18.73 -10.09 -9.16
CA MET A 41 -19.23 -10.47 -7.84
C MET A 41 -19.71 -9.26 -7.03
N ASN A 42 -18.95 -8.16 -7.05
CA ASN A 42 -19.32 -6.92 -6.35
C ASN A 42 -20.56 -6.25 -6.94
N THR A 43 -20.84 -6.44 -8.24
CA THR A 43 -22.03 -5.89 -8.91
C THR A 43 -23.32 -6.39 -8.27
N PHE A 44 -23.43 -7.67 -7.86
CA PHE A 44 -24.65 -8.18 -7.24
C PHE A 44 -25.03 -7.42 -5.96
N TYR A 45 -24.03 -7.18 -5.10
CA TYR A 45 -24.20 -6.38 -3.90
C TYR A 45 -24.58 -4.92 -4.23
N GLY A 46 -23.94 -4.32 -5.23
CA GLY A 46 -24.23 -2.96 -5.67
C GLY A 46 -25.64 -2.80 -6.24
N GLU A 47 -26.06 -3.72 -7.10
CA GLU A 47 -27.37 -3.75 -7.74
C GLU A 47 -28.50 -4.04 -6.75
N ALA A 48 -28.25 -4.87 -5.73
CA ALA A 48 -29.21 -5.04 -4.64
C ALA A 48 -29.50 -3.73 -3.89
N GLY A 49 -28.55 -2.78 -3.87
CA GLY A 49 -28.76 -1.44 -3.31
C GLY A 49 -29.36 -0.41 -4.27
N ASN A 50 -29.53 -0.75 -5.55
CA ASN A 50 -30.01 0.17 -6.59
C ASN A 50 -31.54 0.06 -6.74
N LEU A 51 -32.26 1.13 -6.39
CA LEU A 51 -33.72 1.20 -6.45
C LEU A 51 -34.32 0.90 -7.84
N LEU A 52 -33.56 1.09 -8.91
CA LEU A 52 -34.00 0.83 -10.29
C LEU A 52 -33.70 -0.59 -10.76
N SER A 53 -32.97 -1.38 -9.96
CA SER A 53 -32.55 -2.72 -10.34
C SER A 53 -33.68 -3.73 -10.15
N PRO A 54 -33.86 -4.70 -11.07
CA PRO A 54 -34.85 -5.76 -10.91
C PRO A 54 -34.56 -6.70 -9.73
N ILE A 55 -33.34 -6.65 -9.17
CA ILE A 55 -32.90 -7.43 -8.02
C ILE A 55 -32.72 -6.58 -6.75
N PHE A 56 -33.37 -5.41 -6.69
CA PHE A 56 -33.30 -4.51 -5.54
C PHE A 56 -33.74 -5.22 -4.24
N LEU A 57 -32.85 -5.21 -3.25
CA LEU A 57 -33.06 -5.75 -1.92
C LEU A 57 -32.22 -4.96 -0.91
N CYS A 58 -32.80 -3.87 -0.41
CA CYS A 58 -32.12 -2.90 0.45
C CYS A 58 -31.53 -3.54 1.72
N GLU A 59 -32.27 -4.47 2.33
CA GLU A 59 -31.89 -5.17 3.55
C GLU A 59 -30.59 -5.96 3.37
N LEU A 60 -30.40 -6.56 2.19
CA LEU A 60 -29.18 -7.30 1.85
C LEU A 60 -27.98 -6.33 1.74
N ALA A 61 -28.15 -5.22 1.02
CA ALA A 61 -27.10 -4.23 0.86
C ALA A 61 -26.72 -3.57 2.20
N TYR A 62 -27.71 -3.20 3.00
CA TYR A 62 -27.51 -2.62 4.32
C TYR A 62 -26.88 -3.62 5.30
N GLY A 63 -27.37 -4.86 5.31
CA GLY A 63 -26.82 -5.94 6.13
C GLY A 63 -25.35 -6.21 5.83
N THR A 64 -24.98 -6.26 4.55
CA THR A 64 -23.59 -6.45 4.10
C THR A 64 -22.69 -5.31 4.55
N THR A 65 -23.12 -4.05 4.38
CA THR A 65 -22.34 -2.87 4.83
C THR A 65 -22.16 -2.87 6.34
N THR A 66 -23.22 -3.18 7.08
CA THR A 66 -23.22 -3.18 8.55
C THR A 66 -22.31 -4.28 9.08
N ALA A 67 -22.39 -5.50 8.51
CA ALA A 67 -21.51 -6.60 8.86
C ALA A 67 -20.04 -6.27 8.56
N GLY A 68 -19.74 -5.65 7.41
CA GLY A 68 -18.40 -5.21 7.06
C GLY A 68 -17.80 -4.25 8.10
N LYS A 69 -18.54 -3.19 8.45
CA LYS A 69 -18.15 -2.22 9.48
C LYS A 69 -17.95 -2.86 10.84
N TYR A 70 -18.89 -3.73 11.25
CA TYR A 70 -18.82 -4.45 12.51
C TYR A 70 -17.54 -5.30 12.60
N ASN A 71 -17.25 -6.09 11.55
CA ASN A 71 -16.05 -6.92 11.51
C ASN A 71 -14.76 -6.11 11.51
N LEU A 72 -14.71 -4.99 10.78
CA LEU A 72 -13.54 -4.12 10.78
C LEU A 72 -13.29 -3.50 12.17
N ASN A 73 -14.36 -3.06 12.85
CA ASN A 73 -14.28 -2.53 14.21
C ASN A 73 -13.83 -3.61 15.21
N LEU A 74 -14.31 -4.84 15.08
CA LEU A 74 -13.85 -5.96 15.90
C LEU A 74 -12.33 -6.19 15.75
N VAL A 75 -11.82 -6.15 14.51
CA VAL A 75 -10.38 -6.28 14.25
C VAL A 75 -9.62 -5.09 14.82
N ALA A 76 -10.12 -3.87 14.61
CA ALA A 76 -9.53 -2.63 15.13
C ALA A 76 -9.37 -2.69 16.66
N GLU A 77 -10.42 -3.07 17.40
CA GLU A 77 -10.36 -3.22 18.84
C GLU A 77 -9.35 -4.30 19.27
N PHE A 78 -9.32 -5.43 18.57
CA PHE A 78 -8.39 -6.53 18.87
C PHE A 78 -6.93 -6.11 18.71
N VAL A 79 -6.59 -5.41 17.63
CA VAL A 79 -5.22 -4.95 17.39
C VAL A 79 -4.83 -3.82 18.34
N SER A 80 -5.75 -2.90 18.67
CA SER A 80 -5.51 -1.84 19.66
C SER A 80 -5.26 -2.41 21.06
N LYS A 81 -6.01 -3.43 21.50
CA LYS A 81 -5.77 -4.13 22.77
C LYS A 81 -4.39 -4.81 22.85
N LYS A 82 -3.78 -5.12 21.71
CA LYS A 82 -2.41 -5.69 21.61
C LYS A 82 -1.31 -4.62 21.58
N GLY A 83 -1.68 -3.34 21.60
CA GLY A 83 -0.76 -2.20 21.58
C GLY A 83 -0.39 -1.70 20.18
N PHE A 84 -1.08 -2.15 19.12
CA PHE A 84 -0.89 -1.59 17.77
C PHE A 84 -1.71 -0.31 17.62
N VAL A 85 -1.10 0.71 17.00
CA VAL A 85 -1.77 1.99 16.75
C VAL A 85 -2.32 2.00 15.33
N ILE A 86 -3.60 2.31 15.17
CA ILE A 86 -4.24 2.44 13.86
C ILE A 86 -3.96 3.85 13.34
N LYS A 87 -3.26 3.96 12.21
CA LYS A 87 -2.95 5.26 11.57
C LYS A 87 -3.97 5.65 10.52
N TYR A 88 -4.47 4.67 9.77
CA TYR A 88 -5.45 4.89 8.73
C TYR A 88 -6.31 3.65 8.57
N GLY A 89 -7.54 3.82 8.10
CA GLY A 89 -8.42 2.73 7.74
C GLY A 89 -9.35 3.18 6.62
N ASP A 90 -9.62 2.27 5.69
CA ASP A 90 -10.59 2.49 4.61
C ASP A 90 -11.33 1.19 4.35
N THR A 91 -12.65 1.21 4.58
CA THR A 91 -13.69 0.22 4.27
C THR A 91 -13.41 -1.26 4.59
N ASP A 92 -12.31 -1.81 4.11
CA ASP A 92 -11.85 -3.20 4.20
C ASP A 92 -10.36 -3.33 4.60
N SER A 93 -9.67 -2.23 4.92
CA SER A 93 -8.24 -2.20 5.23
C SER A 93 -7.91 -1.35 6.46
N LEU A 94 -6.82 -1.72 7.14
CA LEU A 94 -6.26 -0.98 8.28
C LEU A 94 -4.74 -0.84 8.11
N TYR A 95 -4.25 0.39 8.23
CA TYR A 95 -2.82 0.69 8.34
C TYR A 95 -2.45 0.84 9.79
N LEU A 96 -1.55 -0.04 10.24
CA LEU A 96 -1.15 -0.18 11.63
C LEU A 96 0.31 0.23 11.80
N THR A 97 0.63 0.79 12.97
CA THR A 97 2.00 0.99 13.43
C THR A 97 2.30 0.01 14.55
N CYS A 98 3.43 -0.69 14.45
CA CYS A 98 3.91 -1.55 15.53
C CYS A 98 4.26 -0.71 16.77
N PRO A 99 4.03 -1.21 17.99
CA PRO A 99 4.56 -0.57 19.19
C PRO A 99 6.09 -0.57 19.21
N ASP A 100 6.65 0.49 19.81
CA ASP A 100 8.08 0.83 19.76
C ASP A 100 9.00 -0.28 20.30
N ARG A 101 8.50 -1.11 21.22
CA ARG A 101 9.21 -2.27 21.76
C ARG A 101 9.80 -3.23 20.72
N TYR A 102 9.22 -3.27 19.51
CA TYR A 102 9.73 -4.12 18.44
C TYR A 102 11.00 -3.55 17.78
N TYR A 103 11.22 -2.25 17.90
CA TYR A 103 12.33 -1.54 17.27
C TYR A 103 13.48 -1.23 18.23
N GLU A 104 13.34 -1.42 19.54
CA GLU A 104 14.37 -1.12 20.57
C GLU A 104 15.80 -1.51 20.15
N LYS A 105 16.01 -2.76 19.71
CA LYS A 105 17.34 -3.23 19.26
C LYS A 105 17.86 -2.48 18.02
N CYS A 106 16.96 -2.18 17.09
CA CYS A 106 17.26 -1.43 15.86
C CYS A 106 17.61 0.02 16.20
N ASP A 107 16.84 0.62 17.11
CA ASP A 107 16.97 2.01 17.55
C ASP A 107 18.25 2.21 18.36
N GLU A 108 18.62 1.27 19.22
CA GLU A 108 19.88 1.25 19.96
C GLU A 108 21.08 1.21 19.01
N ALA A 109 21.09 0.28 18.04
CA ALA A 109 22.18 0.14 17.08
C ALA A 109 22.33 1.41 16.20
N PHE A 110 21.22 2.02 15.81
CA PHE A 110 21.24 3.29 15.08
C PHE A 110 21.76 4.44 15.96
N SER A 111 21.36 4.50 17.23
CA SER A 111 21.81 5.52 18.19
C SER A 111 23.32 5.43 18.46
N ARG A 112 23.89 4.23 18.46
CA ARG A 112 25.34 3.98 18.55
C ARG A 112 26.11 4.29 17.25
N LYS A 113 25.40 4.71 16.18
CA LYS A 113 25.95 4.96 14.84
C LYS A 113 26.57 3.71 14.19
N GLU A 114 26.13 2.53 14.59
CA GLU A 114 26.56 1.24 14.01
C GLU A 114 25.85 0.97 12.68
N LEU A 115 24.69 1.60 12.45
CA LEU A 115 23.87 1.44 11.25
C LEU A 115 23.82 2.74 10.42
N SER A 116 23.89 2.60 9.10
CA SER A 116 23.50 3.68 8.20
C SER A 116 21.98 3.89 8.22
N LYS A 117 21.50 5.05 7.78
CA LYS A 117 20.06 5.34 7.69
C LYS A 117 19.31 4.32 6.82
N GLU A 118 19.91 3.91 5.69
CA GLU A 118 19.34 2.88 4.80
C GLU A 118 19.28 1.51 5.45
N ALA A 119 20.32 1.11 6.18
CA ALA A 119 20.34 -0.14 6.92
C ALA A 119 19.28 -0.15 8.04
N TYR A 120 19.21 0.93 8.82
CA TYR A 120 18.22 1.11 9.89
C TYR A 120 16.78 1.01 9.35
N TRP A 121 16.45 1.77 8.30
CA TRP A 121 15.12 1.72 7.68
C TRP A 121 14.80 0.34 7.12
N THR A 122 15.80 -0.34 6.54
CA THR A 122 15.63 -1.70 6.03
C THR A 122 15.28 -2.69 7.14
N GLU A 123 15.98 -2.63 8.27
CA GLU A 123 15.70 -3.50 9.40
C GLU A 123 14.35 -3.20 10.05
N MET A 124 13.96 -1.93 10.17
CA MET A 124 12.61 -1.57 10.64
C MET A 124 11.51 -2.18 9.78
N VAL A 125 11.63 -2.10 8.45
CA VAL A 125 10.64 -2.67 7.52
C VAL A 125 10.61 -4.19 7.68
N LYS A 126 11.76 -4.87 7.72
CA LYS A 126 11.81 -6.34 7.93
C LYS A 126 11.15 -6.77 9.23
N ILE A 127 11.42 -6.07 10.34
CA ILE A 127 10.78 -6.32 11.64
C ILE A 127 9.26 -6.19 11.50
N THR A 128 8.81 -5.08 10.88
CA THR A 128 7.39 -4.81 10.64
C THR A 128 6.72 -5.93 9.84
N MET A 129 7.31 -6.35 8.72
CA MET A 129 6.78 -7.43 7.88
C MET A 129 6.59 -8.72 8.68
N ASN A 130 7.57 -9.09 9.50
CA ASN A 130 7.53 -10.30 10.32
C ASN A 130 6.47 -10.22 11.43
N VAL A 131 6.37 -9.07 12.11
CA VAL A 131 5.37 -8.84 13.16
C VAL A 131 3.97 -8.84 12.57
N MET A 132 3.75 -8.21 11.42
CA MET A 132 2.45 -8.15 10.75
C MET A 132 1.98 -9.52 10.25
N LYS A 133 2.89 -10.36 9.73
CA LYS A 133 2.56 -11.76 9.37
C LYS A 133 2.04 -12.55 10.58
N LYS A 134 2.69 -12.42 11.75
CA LYS A 134 2.23 -13.05 13.00
C LYS A 134 0.90 -12.45 13.48
N LEU A 135 0.74 -11.13 13.38
CA LEU A 135 -0.50 -10.46 13.78
C LEU A 135 -1.68 -10.92 12.92
N ARG A 136 -1.50 -11.02 11.60
CA ARG A 136 -2.50 -11.54 10.67
C ARG A 136 -3.02 -12.90 11.10
N ASP A 137 -2.12 -13.82 11.48
CA ASP A 137 -2.52 -15.17 11.89
C ASP A 137 -3.34 -15.14 13.19
N GLN A 138 -2.97 -14.25 14.14
CA GLN A 138 -3.74 -14.03 15.37
C GLN A 138 -5.12 -13.41 15.09
N VAL A 139 -5.19 -12.42 14.19
CA VAL A 139 -6.44 -11.79 13.77
C VAL A 139 -7.37 -12.81 13.11
N ASN A 140 -6.83 -13.65 12.22
CA ASN A 140 -7.61 -14.69 11.54
C ASN A 140 -8.11 -15.78 12.51
N ALA A 141 -7.30 -16.14 13.51
CA ALA A 141 -7.75 -17.01 14.58
C ALA A 141 -8.89 -16.38 15.39
N TYR A 142 -8.79 -15.09 15.72
CA TYR A 142 -9.84 -14.35 16.41
C TYR A 142 -11.13 -14.24 15.59
N LEU A 143 -11.04 -13.90 14.30
CA LEU A 143 -12.18 -13.82 13.39
C LEU A 143 -12.88 -15.18 13.21
N ARG A 144 -12.12 -16.28 13.18
CA ARG A 144 -12.68 -17.63 13.15
C ARG A 144 -13.50 -17.94 14.41
N ILE A 145 -12.99 -17.58 15.59
CA ILE A 145 -13.72 -17.77 16.86
C ILE A 145 -15.01 -16.94 16.87
N LYS A 146 -14.98 -15.72 16.34
CA LYS A 146 -16.15 -14.82 16.34
C LYS A 146 -17.19 -15.15 15.28
N SER A 147 -16.76 -15.53 14.07
CA SER A 147 -17.67 -15.80 12.96
C SER A 147 -18.12 -17.26 12.87
N GLY A 148 -17.42 -18.18 13.52
CA GLY A 148 -17.67 -19.63 13.41
C GLY A 148 -17.29 -20.24 12.06
N THR A 149 -16.76 -19.44 11.12
CA THR A 149 -16.42 -19.88 9.76
C THR A 149 -14.99 -19.49 9.37
N PHE A 150 -14.54 -19.98 8.21
CA PHE A 150 -13.24 -19.65 7.64
C PHE A 150 -13.31 -18.70 6.45
N TYR A 151 -14.50 -18.20 6.10
CA TYR A 151 -14.69 -17.38 4.91
C TYR A 151 -14.10 -15.97 5.09
N LEU A 152 -14.23 -15.41 6.30
CA LEU A 152 -13.69 -14.08 6.61
C LEU A 152 -12.25 -14.18 7.11
N LYS A 153 -11.32 -13.58 6.38
CA LYS A 153 -9.90 -13.51 6.71
C LYS A 153 -9.33 -12.14 6.33
N MET A 154 -8.40 -11.66 7.14
CA MET A 154 -7.52 -10.53 6.83
C MET A 154 -6.27 -11.05 6.13
N ALA A 155 -5.90 -10.39 5.04
CA ALA A 155 -4.63 -10.58 4.37
C ALA A 155 -3.60 -9.58 4.86
N TYR A 156 -2.33 -9.95 4.80
CA TYR A 156 -1.22 -9.00 4.85
C TYR A 156 -0.92 -8.62 3.40
N GLU A 157 -0.94 -7.33 3.07
CA GLU A 157 -0.67 -6.83 1.72
C GLU A 157 0.74 -6.23 1.66
N GLU A 158 0.97 -5.08 2.29
CA GLU A 158 2.26 -4.40 2.26
C GLU A 158 2.59 -3.61 3.55
N VAL A 159 3.87 -3.27 3.70
CA VAL A 159 4.33 -2.17 4.57
C VAL A 159 4.58 -0.94 3.70
N LEU A 160 3.87 0.16 3.97
CA LEU A 160 4.14 1.46 3.33
C LEU A 160 5.12 2.28 4.17
N PHE A 161 6.36 2.44 3.69
CA PHE A 161 7.37 3.25 4.37
C PHE A 161 8.47 3.72 3.41
N PRO A 162 8.82 5.02 3.36
CA PRO A 162 8.08 6.15 3.93
C PRO A 162 6.71 6.33 3.26
N VAL A 163 5.80 7.02 3.94
CA VAL A 163 4.43 7.29 3.47
C VAL A 163 4.01 8.71 3.84
N CYS A 164 3.26 9.35 2.96
CA CYS A 164 2.68 10.67 3.15
C CYS A 164 1.16 10.61 2.92
N PHE A 165 0.39 10.90 3.97
CA PHE A 165 -1.06 11.03 3.91
C PHE A 165 -1.43 12.50 3.69
N THR A 166 -2.11 12.80 2.58
CA THR A 166 -2.52 14.17 2.22
C THR A 166 -4.01 14.41 2.43
N GLY A 167 -4.79 13.34 2.58
CA GLY A 167 -6.21 13.41 2.92
C GLY A 167 -6.86 12.03 2.91
N LYS A 168 -8.17 11.98 3.18
CA LYS A 168 -8.95 10.74 3.04
C LYS A 168 -8.79 10.20 1.62
N LYS A 169 -8.40 8.92 1.52
CA LYS A 169 -8.09 8.19 0.28
C LYS A 169 -6.94 8.73 -0.55
N LYS A 170 -6.26 9.80 -0.09
CA LYS A 170 -5.18 10.48 -0.80
C LYS A 170 -3.86 10.29 -0.07
N TYR A 171 -3.02 9.41 -0.57
CA TYR A 171 -1.71 9.13 0.02
C TYR A 171 -0.75 8.54 -1.00
N PHE A 172 0.54 8.72 -0.75
CA PHE A 172 1.62 8.11 -1.51
C PHE A 172 2.72 7.60 -0.60
N GLY A 173 3.45 6.59 -1.05
CA GLY A 173 4.54 6.00 -0.29
C GLY A 173 5.35 5.01 -1.10
N VAL A 174 6.29 4.37 -0.43
CA VAL A 174 7.03 3.22 -0.96
C VAL A 174 6.43 1.95 -0.37
N GLY A 175 5.93 1.06 -1.23
CA GLY A 175 5.37 -0.21 -0.81
C GLY A 175 6.42 -1.31 -0.71
N HIS A 176 6.37 -2.05 0.39
CA HIS A 176 7.20 -3.22 0.64
C HIS A 176 6.31 -4.45 0.86
N GLU A 177 6.23 -5.30 -0.17
CA GLU A 177 5.37 -6.50 -0.18
C GLU A 177 6.13 -7.70 0.40
N ASP A 178 7.07 -8.26 -0.37
CA ASP A 178 7.90 -9.41 0.03
C ASP A 178 9.35 -9.05 0.35
N VAL A 179 9.88 -8.03 -0.32
CA VAL A 179 11.28 -7.60 -0.20
C VAL A 179 11.33 -6.10 0.04
N VAL A 180 12.20 -5.68 0.96
CA VAL A 180 12.45 -4.26 1.19
C VAL A 180 13.12 -3.65 -0.03
N ASN A 181 12.50 -2.61 -0.59
CA ASN A 181 13.01 -1.95 -1.77
C ASN A 181 12.74 -0.44 -1.72
N PHE A 182 13.73 0.33 -1.26
CA PHE A 182 13.66 1.79 -1.27
C PHE A 182 13.97 2.42 -2.64
N LYS A 183 14.37 1.60 -3.63
CA LYS A 183 14.77 2.05 -4.98
C LYS A 183 13.73 1.71 -6.03
N LEU A 184 12.45 1.66 -5.64
CA LEU A 184 11.34 1.37 -6.54
C LEU A 184 11.11 2.52 -7.53
N LYS A 185 11.10 2.19 -8.83
CA LYS A 185 10.67 3.15 -9.86
C LYS A 185 9.20 3.52 -9.71
N LYS A 186 8.33 2.63 -9.21
CA LYS A 186 6.90 2.92 -9.10
C LYS A 186 6.54 3.26 -7.65
N LEU A 187 6.10 4.49 -7.43
CA LEU A 187 5.54 4.91 -6.15
C LEU A 187 4.16 4.30 -5.95
N PHE A 188 3.86 3.93 -4.71
CA PHE A 188 2.50 3.63 -4.31
C PHE A 188 1.73 4.96 -4.24
N MET A 189 0.60 5.05 -4.93
CA MET A 189 -0.22 6.26 -4.97
C MET A 189 -1.69 5.90 -4.97
N LYS A 190 -2.47 6.52 -4.08
CA LYS A 190 -3.93 6.39 -4.00
C LYS A 190 -4.58 7.74 -4.17
N GLU A 191 -5.47 7.83 -5.15
CA GLU A 191 -6.33 8.98 -5.51
C GLU A 191 -5.66 10.37 -5.56
N ILE A 192 -4.34 10.43 -5.73
CA ILE A 192 -3.63 11.68 -5.95
C ILE A 192 -4.02 12.24 -7.31
N GLU A 193 -4.16 13.56 -7.40
CA GLU A 193 -4.59 14.25 -8.62
C GLU A 193 -3.73 13.86 -9.84
N THR A 194 -2.43 13.63 -9.66
CA THR A 194 -1.49 13.20 -10.72
C THR A 194 -1.86 11.86 -11.36
N VAL A 195 -2.55 10.98 -10.63
CA VAL A 195 -2.95 9.64 -11.09
C VAL A 195 -4.26 9.69 -11.88
N LYS A 196 -5.06 10.76 -11.73
CA LYS A 196 -6.36 10.89 -12.40
C LYS A 196 -6.21 11.10 -13.91
N GLN A 197 -7.17 10.57 -14.67
CA GLN A 197 -7.27 10.84 -16.11
C GLN A 197 -7.62 12.32 -16.37
N GLY A 198 -7.25 12.84 -17.54
CA GLY A 198 -7.56 14.21 -17.95
C GLY A 198 -6.65 15.30 -17.37
N LYS A 199 -5.55 14.94 -16.68
CA LYS A 199 -4.56 15.91 -16.19
C LYS A 199 -3.44 16.17 -17.19
N SER A 200 -2.91 17.38 -17.19
CA SER A 200 -1.77 17.79 -18.03
C SER A 200 -0.53 16.95 -17.72
N GLN A 201 0.29 16.70 -18.75
CA GLN A 201 1.56 15.97 -18.58
C GLN A 201 2.52 16.73 -17.66
N LEU A 202 2.49 18.06 -17.71
CA LEU A 202 3.27 18.91 -16.81
C LEU A 202 2.90 18.67 -15.33
N LEU A 203 1.61 18.59 -14.99
CA LEU A 203 1.18 18.32 -13.62
C LEU A 203 1.64 16.93 -13.15
N LYS A 204 1.55 15.93 -14.04
CA LYS A 204 2.01 14.57 -13.73
C LYS A 204 3.51 14.55 -13.46
N PHE A 205 4.29 15.20 -14.32
CA PHE A 205 5.74 15.30 -14.19
C PHE A 205 6.15 16.02 -12.90
N ILE A 206 5.61 17.21 -12.65
CA ILE A 206 5.90 18.01 -11.45
C ILE A 206 5.50 17.22 -10.19
N GLY A 207 4.29 16.66 -10.16
CA GLY A 207 3.82 15.93 -8.99
C GLY A 207 4.61 14.65 -8.73
N GLU A 208 4.97 13.89 -9.77
CA GLU A 208 5.83 12.71 -9.62
C GLU A 208 7.20 13.09 -9.05
N ARG A 209 7.78 14.20 -9.51
CA ARG A 209 9.05 14.70 -9.00
C ARG A 209 8.96 15.10 -7.52
N ILE A 210 7.94 15.86 -7.13
CA ILE A 210 7.71 16.24 -5.73
C ILE A 210 7.58 15.00 -4.85
N MET A 211 6.80 14.01 -5.27
CA MET A 211 6.59 12.78 -4.49
C MET A 211 7.88 11.97 -4.34
N ARG A 212 8.70 11.87 -5.41
CA ARG A 212 9.99 11.18 -5.35
C ARG A 212 10.96 11.88 -4.41
N GLU A 213 11.09 13.19 -4.51
CA GLU A 213 11.96 13.98 -3.63
C GLU A 213 11.50 13.91 -2.17
N ALA A 214 10.19 13.92 -1.92
CA ALA A 214 9.63 13.83 -0.57
C ALA A 214 9.89 12.48 0.10
N LEU A 215 9.92 11.39 -0.67
CA LEU A 215 10.14 10.02 -0.18
C LEU A 215 11.61 9.59 -0.21
N ASP A 216 12.52 10.44 -0.70
CA ASP A 216 13.95 10.11 -0.77
C ASP A 216 14.53 9.93 0.64
N ILE A 217 15.33 8.88 0.82
CA ILE A 217 15.91 8.54 2.12
C ILE A 217 16.85 9.63 2.65
N ASN A 218 17.48 10.41 1.78
CA ASN A 218 18.38 11.49 2.15
C ASN A 218 17.66 12.84 2.24
N ASN A 219 16.34 12.88 1.97
CA ASN A 219 15.59 14.11 2.07
C ASN A 219 15.55 14.62 3.52
N THR A 220 15.90 15.89 3.68
CA THR A 220 15.82 16.65 4.93
C THR A 220 14.88 17.86 4.81
N ARG A 221 14.36 18.14 3.61
CA ARG A 221 13.48 19.27 3.32
C ARG A 221 12.02 18.91 3.65
N SER A 222 11.26 19.90 4.09
CA SER A 222 9.81 19.77 4.20
C SER A 222 9.17 19.65 2.82
N ILE A 223 7.98 19.02 2.76
CA ILE A 223 7.20 18.91 1.51
C ILE A 223 6.94 20.30 0.91
N HIS A 224 6.63 21.30 1.73
CA HIS A 224 6.41 22.67 1.28
C HIS A 224 7.63 23.23 0.51
N LYS A 225 8.84 23.02 1.04
CA LYS A 225 10.06 23.50 0.40
C LYS A 225 10.34 22.77 -0.91
N ILE A 226 10.10 21.45 -0.96
CA ILE A 226 10.23 20.67 -2.19
C ILE A 226 9.29 21.18 -3.28
N VAL A 227 8.04 21.47 -2.92
CA VAL A 227 7.05 22.03 -3.84
C VAL A 227 7.53 23.38 -4.38
N GLU A 228 7.98 24.28 -3.50
CA GLU A 228 8.46 25.60 -3.88
C GLU A 228 9.67 25.53 -4.82
N ASP A 229 10.68 24.72 -4.48
CA ASP A 229 11.88 24.50 -5.29
C ASP A 229 11.51 23.94 -6.67
N THR A 230 10.63 22.93 -6.72
CA THR A 230 10.19 22.30 -7.97
C THR A 230 9.44 23.28 -8.87
N LEU A 231 8.58 24.14 -8.30
CA LEU A 231 7.83 25.14 -9.06
C LEU A 231 8.75 26.26 -9.58
N ARG A 232 9.72 26.71 -8.78
CA ARG A 232 10.73 27.69 -9.20
C ARG A 232 11.55 27.17 -10.38
N GLU A 233 11.99 25.92 -10.32
CA GLU A 233 12.72 25.30 -11.42
C GLU A 233 11.87 25.10 -12.68
N ALA A 234 10.59 24.74 -12.52
CA ALA A 234 9.67 24.61 -13.66
C ALA A 234 9.43 25.95 -14.37
N ARG A 235 9.45 27.06 -13.63
CA ARG A 235 9.34 28.43 -14.17
C ARG A 235 10.59 28.87 -14.92
N ASN A 236 11.78 28.42 -14.51
CA ASN A 236 13.07 28.85 -15.08
C ASN A 236 13.56 27.98 -16.25
N LYS A 237 12.71 27.08 -16.77
CA LYS A 237 13.02 26.18 -17.90
C LYS A 237 12.54 26.70 -19.27
N GLU A 238 12.20 27.98 -19.36
CA GLU A 238 12.12 28.75 -20.62
C GLU A 238 13.51 29.27 -21.00
#